data_AF-A0A6M1RSC6-F1
#
_entry.id   AF-A0A6M1RSC6-F1
#
_cell.length_a   1.000
_cell.length_b   1.000
_cell.length_c   1.000
_cell.angle_alpha   90.00
_cell.angle_beta   90.00
_cell.angle_gamma   90.00
#
_symmetry.space_group_name_H-M   'P 1'
#
loop_
_entity.id
_entity.type
_entity.pdbx_description
1 polymer ?
#
loop_
_entity_poly.entity_id
_entity_poly.type
_entity_poly.pdbx_seq_one_letter_code
_entity_poly.pdbx_strand_id
1 'polypeptide(L)'
;MVGTVVLLVVAFLPGLPAIAGYKKTYFDVANGRLMTEWSVCGCTRRGTIEETRYSELLRKYGFDELPPVWKEAWATSVGLKKISGTVFIDSAYGRVAADAMQFALGMELMLMDDNDPPETRFEKARRRIAEFRRLVMSGTPAEVRDYVLSFLKEREEYERKAKAGTEGG
;
A
#
# COMPACT_ATOMS: atom_id res chain seq x y z
N MET A 1 -45.74 4.15 38.61
CA MET A 1 -45.58 4.58 37.20
C MET A 1 -44.11 4.42 36.78
N VAL A 2 -43.67 3.18 36.50
CA VAL A 2 -42.28 2.90 36.05
C VAL A 2 -42.28 1.98 34.81
N GLY A 3 -43.44 1.46 34.39
CA GLY A 3 -43.55 0.45 33.33
C GLY A 3 -43.63 0.98 31.90
N THR A 4 -43.88 2.28 31.69
CA THR A 4 -44.20 2.79 30.34
C THR A 4 -43.00 3.42 29.62
N VAL A 5 -41.93 3.77 30.35
CA VAL A 5 -40.74 4.41 29.76
C VAL A 5 -39.78 3.40 29.14
N VAL A 6 -39.76 2.15 29.62
CA VAL A 6 -38.84 1.11 29.13
C VAL A 6 -39.26 0.55 27.76
N LEU A 7 -40.57 0.56 27.44
CA LEU A 7 -41.09 0.03 26.18
C LEU A 7 -40.91 0.98 24.97
N LEU A 8 -40.78 2.30 25.23
CA LEU A 8 -40.58 3.29 24.18
C LEU A 8 -39.14 3.35 23.65
N VAL A 9 -38.16 2.90 24.44
CA VAL A 9 -36.75 2.84 24.01
C VAL A 9 -36.49 1.64 23.09
N VAL A 10 -37.25 0.54 23.24
CA VAL A 10 -37.09 -0.68 22.44
C VAL A 10 -37.80 -0.58 21.08
N ALA A 11 -38.89 0.18 20.98
CA ALA A 11 -39.65 0.33 19.74
C ALA A 11 -39.04 1.31 18.72
N PHE A 12 -38.09 2.17 19.12
CA PHE A 12 -37.41 3.15 18.25
C PHE A 12 -36.01 2.73 17.77
N LEU A 13 -35.60 1.49 18.04
CA LEU A 13 -34.36 0.90 17.53
C LEU A 13 -34.44 0.08 16.21
N PRO A 14 -35.51 0.10 15.37
CA PRO A 14 -35.43 -0.53 14.04
C PRO A 14 -34.84 0.40 12.95
N GLY A 15 -34.44 1.63 13.30
CA GLY A 15 -34.06 2.67 12.34
C GLY A 15 -32.57 2.86 12.05
N LEU A 16 -31.68 2.14 12.74
CA LEU A 16 -30.26 2.11 12.35
C LEU A 16 -30.05 0.82 11.55
N PRO A 17 -30.01 0.87 10.21
CA PRO A 17 -29.52 -0.27 9.46
C PRO A 17 -28.13 -0.55 10.01
N ALA A 18 -27.98 -1.68 10.69
CA ALA A 18 -26.72 -2.27 10.99
C ALA A 18 -25.90 -2.32 9.69
N ILE A 19 -25.02 -1.36 9.45
CA ILE A 19 -24.32 -1.16 8.17
C ILE A 19 -23.27 -2.28 8.02
N ALA A 20 -23.68 -3.53 7.88
CA ALA A 20 -22.80 -4.65 7.60
C ALA A 20 -22.26 -4.47 6.19
N GLY A 21 -20.94 -4.28 6.10
CA GLY A 21 -20.29 -4.08 4.82
C GLY A 21 -18.86 -4.60 4.79
N TYR A 22 -18.23 -4.45 3.63
CA TYR A 22 -16.83 -4.74 3.41
C TYR A 22 -16.16 -3.54 2.77
N LYS A 23 -15.00 -3.17 3.30
CA LYS A 23 -14.04 -2.32 2.62
C LYS A 23 -13.05 -3.25 1.93
N LYS A 24 -13.01 -3.24 0.60
CA LYS A 24 -11.97 -3.90 -0.18
C LYS A 24 -11.00 -2.84 -0.68
N THR A 25 -9.73 -3.18 -0.72
CA THR A 25 -8.70 -2.35 -1.34
C THR A 25 -7.97 -3.19 -2.36
N TYR A 26 -7.73 -2.62 -3.52
CA TYR A 26 -7.05 -3.24 -4.64
C TYR A 26 -5.78 -2.45 -4.96
N PHE A 27 -4.73 -3.16 -5.30
CA PHE A 27 -3.47 -2.60 -5.78
C PHE A 27 -3.38 -2.76 -7.29
N ASP A 28 -3.09 -1.65 -7.97
CA ASP A 28 -2.78 -1.64 -9.40
C ASP A 28 -1.31 -2.01 -9.58
N VAL A 29 -1.03 -3.24 -9.99
CA VAL A 29 0.35 -3.71 -10.17
C VAL A 29 1.08 -3.04 -11.34
N ALA A 30 0.36 -2.39 -12.26
CA ALA A 30 0.94 -1.75 -13.43
C ALA A 30 1.40 -0.31 -13.16
N ASN A 31 0.63 0.41 -12.32
CA ASN A 31 0.86 1.83 -12.04
C ASN A 31 1.11 2.14 -10.56
N GLY A 32 1.01 1.17 -9.66
CA GLY A 32 1.27 1.37 -8.23
C GLY A 32 0.17 2.10 -7.46
N ARG A 33 -1.03 2.26 -8.03
CA ARG A 33 -2.17 2.96 -7.40
C ARG A 33 -2.94 2.05 -6.45
N LEU A 34 -3.68 2.64 -5.52
CA LEU A 34 -4.63 1.92 -4.67
C LEU A 34 -6.05 2.33 -4.99
N MET A 35 -6.96 1.37 -5.07
CA MET A 35 -8.39 1.63 -5.22
C MET A 35 -9.13 1.03 -4.04
N THR A 36 -9.95 1.82 -3.37
CA THR A 36 -10.82 1.30 -2.31
C THR A 36 -12.24 1.13 -2.85
N GLU A 37 -12.92 0.03 -2.49
CA GLU A 37 -14.33 -0.21 -2.75
C GLU A 37 -15.06 -0.48 -1.44
N TRP A 38 -16.25 0.09 -1.30
CA TRP A 38 -17.11 -0.10 -0.15
C TRP A 38 -18.36 -0.84 -0.58
N SER A 39 -18.60 -2.01 -0.02
CA SER A 39 -19.83 -2.78 -0.24
C SER A 39 -20.66 -2.76 1.02
N VAL A 40 -21.86 -2.20 0.97
CA VAL A 40 -22.79 -2.06 2.10
C VAL A 40 -24.17 -2.51 1.65
N CYS A 41 -24.77 -3.46 2.35
CA CYS A 41 -26.14 -3.93 2.07
C CYS A 41 -26.41 -4.27 0.58
N GLY A 42 -25.47 -4.94 -0.09
CA GLY A 42 -25.58 -5.31 -1.52
C GLY A 42 -25.27 -4.18 -2.51
N CYS A 43 -25.07 -2.95 -2.05
CA CYS A 43 -24.62 -1.84 -2.87
C CYS A 43 -23.10 -1.73 -2.83
N THR A 44 -22.42 -1.91 -3.96
CA THR A 44 -21.00 -1.63 -4.10
C THR A 44 -20.80 -0.20 -4.61
N ARG A 45 -20.18 0.63 -3.78
CA ARG A 45 -19.69 1.94 -4.16
C ARG A 45 -18.20 1.83 -4.42
N ARG A 46 -17.81 2.07 -5.68
CA ARG A 46 -16.41 2.27 -6.03
C ARG A 46 -15.94 3.53 -5.31
N GLY A 47 -14.94 3.37 -4.46
CA GLY A 47 -14.32 4.47 -3.74
C GLY A 47 -13.25 5.15 -4.59
N THR A 48 -12.41 5.91 -3.92
CA THR A 48 -11.37 6.73 -4.54
C THR A 48 -10.19 5.88 -5.04
N ILE A 49 -9.60 6.29 -6.15
CA ILE A 49 -8.28 5.85 -6.59
C ILE A 49 -7.25 6.80 -5.98
N GLU A 50 -6.35 6.27 -5.19
CA GLU A 50 -5.29 6.99 -4.49
C GLU A 50 -3.95 6.75 -5.20
N GLU A 51 -3.25 7.84 -5.50
CA GLU A 51 -1.84 7.80 -5.87
C GLU A 51 -1.02 7.38 -4.65
N THR A 52 -0.04 6.50 -4.85
CA THR A 52 0.89 6.09 -3.81
C THR A 52 2.26 6.71 -4.07
N ARG A 53 3.16 6.64 -3.08
CA ARG A 53 4.56 7.03 -3.30
C ARG A 53 5.22 6.25 -4.44
N TYR A 54 4.81 4.99 -4.63
CA TYR A 54 5.35 4.19 -5.71
C TYR A 54 4.84 4.66 -7.09
N SER A 55 3.56 5.04 -7.21
CA SER A 55 3.04 5.60 -8.47
C SER A 55 3.64 6.97 -8.78
N GLU A 56 3.83 7.82 -7.76
CA GLU A 56 4.54 9.08 -7.87
C GLU A 56 6.00 8.89 -8.33
N LEU A 57 6.69 7.87 -7.78
CA LEU A 57 8.04 7.50 -8.17
C LEU A 57 8.12 7.08 -9.64
N LEU A 58 7.19 6.23 -10.11
CA LEU A 58 7.12 5.83 -11.52
C LEU A 58 6.98 7.05 -12.43
N ARG A 59 6.05 7.96 -12.10
CA ARG A 59 5.84 9.19 -12.87
C ARG A 59 7.08 10.09 -12.86
N LYS A 60 7.71 10.28 -11.69
CA LYS A 60 8.92 11.11 -11.53
C LYS A 60 10.07 10.65 -12.42
N TYR A 61 10.20 9.34 -12.65
CA TYR A 61 11.28 8.75 -13.46
C TYR A 61 10.88 8.47 -14.92
N GLY A 62 9.77 9.06 -15.38
CA GLY A 62 9.35 9.03 -16.78
C GLY A 62 8.89 7.65 -17.25
N PHE A 63 8.26 6.87 -16.37
CA PHE A 63 7.60 5.63 -16.76
C PHE A 63 6.18 5.91 -17.25
N ASP A 64 5.85 5.40 -18.43
CA ASP A 64 4.50 5.54 -18.98
C ASP A 64 3.46 4.81 -18.14
N GLU A 65 2.30 5.44 -17.99
CA GLU A 65 1.11 4.82 -17.41
C GLU A 65 0.63 3.69 -18.32
N LEU A 66 0.41 2.51 -17.73
CA LEU A 66 -0.10 1.33 -18.41
C LEU A 66 -1.59 1.14 -18.08
N PRO A 67 -2.34 0.33 -18.84
CA PRO A 67 -3.68 -0.07 -18.46
C PRO A 67 -3.68 -0.70 -17.05
N PRO A 68 -4.61 -0.29 -16.16
CA PRO A 68 -4.57 -0.70 -14.77
C PRO A 68 -4.87 -2.18 -14.60
N VAL A 69 -4.11 -2.85 -13.74
CA VAL A 69 -4.27 -4.28 -13.42
C VAL A 69 -4.53 -4.41 -11.93
N TRP A 70 -5.81 -4.41 -11.57
CA TRP A 70 -6.26 -4.45 -10.17
C TRP A 70 -6.13 -5.85 -9.57
N LYS A 71 -5.43 -5.95 -8.45
CA LYS A 71 -5.33 -7.15 -7.61
C LYS A 71 -5.87 -6.83 -6.22
N GLU A 72 -6.74 -7.68 -5.67
CA GLU A 72 -7.25 -7.47 -4.30
C GLU A 72 -6.07 -7.49 -3.33
N ALA A 73 -5.92 -6.46 -2.50
CA ALA A 73 -4.81 -6.23 -1.59
C ALA A 73 -5.21 -6.48 -0.13
N TRP A 74 -6.28 -5.83 0.31
CA TRP A 74 -6.81 -5.99 1.67
C TRP A 74 -8.32 -6.02 1.65
N ALA A 75 -8.92 -6.77 2.58
CA ALA A 75 -10.35 -6.66 2.85
C ALA A 75 -10.62 -6.58 4.36
N THR A 76 -11.49 -5.66 4.75
CA THR A 76 -11.87 -5.42 6.15
C THR A 76 -13.39 -5.34 6.27
N SER A 77 -13.96 -6.05 7.25
CA SER A 77 -15.37 -5.91 7.61
C SER A 77 -15.67 -4.54 8.25
N VAL A 78 -16.78 -3.91 7.87
CA VAL A 78 -17.24 -2.61 8.41
C VAL A 78 -18.64 -2.72 9.04
N GLY A 79 -18.95 -1.82 9.98
CA GLY A 79 -20.20 -1.72 10.74
C GLY A 79 -20.41 -2.80 11.80
N LEU A 80 -21.65 -3.26 12.04
CA LEU A 80 -21.95 -4.22 13.13
C LEU A 80 -21.17 -5.54 13.00
N LYS A 81 -20.75 -5.92 11.80
CA LYS A 81 -19.87 -7.08 11.58
C LYS A 81 -18.50 -6.92 12.28
N LYS A 82 -18.04 -5.68 12.49
CA LYS A 82 -16.84 -5.37 13.27
C LYS A 82 -17.00 -5.72 14.76
N ILE A 83 -18.22 -5.62 15.28
CA ILE A 83 -18.55 -5.88 16.70
C ILE A 83 -18.58 -7.38 16.98
N SER A 84 -18.95 -8.21 16.00
CA SER A 84 -18.89 -9.69 16.10
C SER A 84 -17.51 -10.28 15.75
N GLY A 85 -16.49 -9.45 15.54
CA GLY A 85 -15.13 -9.84 15.17
C GLY A 85 -14.69 -9.16 13.88
N THR A 86 -13.63 -8.35 13.94
CA THR A 86 -13.02 -7.75 12.75
C THR A 86 -12.34 -8.84 11.94
N VAL A 87 -12.84 -9.12 10.74
CA VAL A 87 -12.16 -10.01 9.80
C VAL A 87 -11.26 -9.13 8.93
N PHE A 88 -9.96 -9.23 9.16
CA PHE A 88 -8.92 -8.65 8.32
C PHE A 88 -8.38 -9.75 7.41
N ILE A 89 -8.53 -9.59 6.10
CA ILE A 89 -7.97 -10.50 5.11
C ILE A 89 -6.81 -9.77 4.46
N ASP A 90 -5.59 -10.23 4.78
CA ASP A 90 -4.36 -9.84 4.09
C ASP A 90 -4.21 -10.73 2.86
N SER A 91 -4.28 -10.14 1.67
CA SER A 91 -3.98 -10.87 0.45
C SER A 91 -2.49 -10.84 0.17
N ALA A 92 -2.00 -11.73 -0.70
CA ALA A 92 -0.61 -11.70 -1.14
C ALA A 92 -0.23 -10.34 -1.79
N TYR A 93 -1.17 -9.68 -2.46
CA TYR A 93 -0.94 -8.37 -3.08
C TYR A 93 -1.06 -7.20 -2.09
N GLY A 94 -1.64 -7.42 -0.91
CA GLY A 94 -1.54 -6.48 0.21
C GLY A 94 -0.09 -6.31 0.65
N ARG A 95 0.64 -7.42 0.75
CA ARG A 95 2.08 -7.40 1.03
C ARG A 95 2.88 -6.74 -0.08
N VAL A 96 2.60 -7.08 -1.35
CA VAL A 96 3.24 -6.43 -2.51
C VAL A 96 3.04 -4.92 -2.49
N ALA A 97 1.84 -4.43 -2.15
CA ALA A 97 1.57 -3.01 -2.04
C ALA A 97 2.40 -2.36 -0.90
N ALA A 98 2.51 -3.03 0.25
CA ALA A 98 3.35 -2.57 1.35
C ALA A 98 4.85 -2.54 0.97
N ASP A 99 5.35 -3.59 0.32
CA ASP A 99 6.72 -3.70 -0.18
C ASP A 99 7.02 -2.61 -1.22
N ALA A 100 6.07 -2.30 -2.11
CA ALA A 100 6.19 -1.19 -3.07
C ALA A 100 6.31 0.18 -2.38
N MET A 101 5.57 0.40 -1.29
CA MET A 101 5.71 1.61 -0.47
C MET A 101 7.07 1.68 0.24
N GLN A 102 7.56 0.56 0.80
CA GLN A 102 8.88 0.50 1.41
C GLN A 102 10.00 0.74 0.41
N PHE A 103 9.89 0.14 -0.78
CA PHE A 103 10.81 0.38 -1.89
C PHE A 103 10.83 1.86 -2.28
N ALA A 104 9.67 2.49 -2.45
CA ALA A 104 9.58 3.90 -2.81
C ALA A 104 10.23 4.80 -1.75
N LEU A 105 9.97 4.55 -0.46
CA LEU A 105 10.63 5.26 0.63
C LEU A 105 12.15 5.04 0.65
N GLY A 106 12.61 3.81 0.44
CA GLY A 106 14.04 3.50 0.37
C GLY A 106 14.72 4.19 -0.81
N MET A 107 14.04 4.29 -1.96
CA MET A 107 14.50 5.05 -3.12
C MET A 107 14.59 6.55 -2.81
N GLU A 108 13.57 7.14 -2.19
CA GLU A 108 13.61 8.55 -1.77
C GLU A 108 14.83 8.85 -0.89
N LEU A 109 15.11 7.98 0.07
CA LEU A 109 16.24 8.13 0.98
C LEU A 109 17.59 7.95 0.27
N MET A 110 17.72 6.95 -0.61
CA MET A 110 18.92 6.78 -1.44
C MET A 110 19.20 8.01 -2.31
N LEU A 111 18.15 8.67 -2.79
CA LEU A 111 18.27 9.83 -3.67
C LEU A 111 18.63 11.11 -2.93
N MET A 112 18.46 11.16 -1.61
CA MET A 112 18.90 12.27 -0.77
C MET A 112 20.41 12.26 -0.51
N ASP A 113 21.08 11.13 -0.77
CA ASP A 113 22.53 11.03 -0.60
C ASP A 113 23.26 11.70 -1.78
N ASP A 114 24.07 12.73 -1.47
CA ASP A 114 24.64 13.65 -2.47
C ASP A 114 26.00 13.22 -3.03
N ASN A 115 26.37 11.96 -2.82
CA ASN A 115 27.67 11.42 -3.21
C ASN A 115 27.84 11.21 -4.72
N ASP A 116 26.75 10.97 -5.46
CA ASP A 116 26.78 10.72 -6.91
C ASP A 116 26.34 11.96 -7.72
N PRO A 117 26.94 12.22 -8.90
CA PRO A 117 26.44 13.23 -9.84
C PRO A 117 24.96 13.02 -10.20
N PRO A 118 24.19 14.10 -10.47
CA PRO A 118 22.74 14.01 -10.72
C PRO A 118 22.34 13.06 -11.85
N GLU A 119 23.10 13.04 -12.95
CA GLU A 119 22.82 12.19 -14.13
C GLU A 119 22.96 10.70 -13.78
N THR A 120 24.08 10.32 -13.16
CA THR A 120 24.34 8.95 -12.70
C THR A 120 23.30 8.48 -11.70
N ARG A 121 22.87 9.36 -10.79
CA ARG A 121 21.83 9.08 -9.79
C ARG A 121 20.48 8.81 -10.46
N PHE A 122 20.11 9.63 -11.45
CA PHE A 122 18.87 9.46 -12.19
C PHE A 122 18.81 8.13 -12.94
N GLU A 123 19.89 7.77 -13.65
CA GLU A 123 19.97 6.50 -14.39
C GLU A 123 19.93 5.28 -13.47
N LYS A 124 20.69 5.30 -12.37
CA LYS A 124 20.71 4.22 -11.37
C LYS A 124 19.33 4.01 -10.76
N ALA A 125 18.63 5.10 -10.44
CA ALA A 125 17.28 5.05 -9.91
C ALA A 125 16.28 4.52 -10.93
N ARG A 126 16.31 5.05 -12.16
CA ARG A 126 15.45 4.57 -13.24
C ARG A 126 15.65 3.08 -13.49
N ARG A 127 16.88 2.57 -13.48
CA ARG A 127 17.16 1.13 -13.62
C ARG A 127 16.55 0.30 -12.49
N ARG A 128 16.74 0.70 -11.23
CA ARG A 128 16.17 -0.02 -10.07
C ARG A 128 14.64 0.01 -10.07
N ILE A 129 14.04 1.13 -10.46
CA ILE A 129 12.59 1.26 -10.59
C ILE A 129 12.07 0.38 -11.73
N ALA A 130 12.74 0.32 -12.87
CA ALA A 130 12.35 -0.54 -13.98
C ALA A 130 12.38 -2.03 -13.59
N GLU A 131 13.42 -2.45 -12.89
CA GLU A 131 13.57 -3.81 -12.39
C GLU A 131 12.46 -4.16 -11.38
N PHE A 132 12.23 -3.29 -10.41
CA PHE A 132 11.16 -3.47 -9.43
C PHE A 132 9.78 -3.51 -10.10
N ARG A 133 9.50 -2.61 -11.06
CA ARG A 133 8.25 -2.61 -11.83
C ARG A 133 8.04 -3.92 -12.57
N ARG A 134 9.09 -4.45 -13.21
CA ARG A 134 9.04 -5.76 -13.87
C ARG A 134 8.68 -6.88 -12.89
N LEU A 135 9.29 -6.89 -11.70
CA LEU A 135 9.00 -7.87 -10.65
C LEU A 135 7.58 -7.77 -10.13
N VAL A 136 7.08 -6.55 -9.87
CA VAL A 136 5.69 -6.34 -9.42
C VAL A 136 4.67 -6.82 -10.46
N MET A 137 4.96 -6.66 -11.75
CA MET A 137 4.05 -7.06 -12.83
C MET A 137 4.09 -8.55 -13.18
N SER A 138 5.26 -9.18 -13.11
CA SER A 138 5.48 -10.53 -13.66
C SER A 138 6.00 -11.56 -12.65
N GLY A 139 6.56 -11.10 -11.53
CA GLY A 139 7.09 -11.95 -10.49
C GLY A 139 6.04 -12.39 -9.47
N THR A 140 6.49 -13.26 -8.57
CA THR A 140 5.74 -13.72 -7.40
C THR A 140 5.85 -12.71 -6.25
N PRO A 141 4.88 -12.67 -5.33
CA PRO A 141 4.98 -11.84 -4.12
C PRO A 141 6.24 -12.08 -3.29
N ALA A 142 6.78 -13.31 -3.30
CA ALA A 142 8.03 -13.63 -2.60
C ALA A 142 9.24 -12.97 -3.26
N GLU A 143 9.34 -13.03 -4.59
CA GLU A 143 10.44 -12.39 -5.34
C GLU A 143 10.42 -10.86 -5.17
N VAL A 144 9.23 -10.25 -5.15
CA VAL A 144 9.07 -8.81 -4.86
C VAL A 144 9.65 -8.49 -3.48
N ARG A 145 9.25 -9.27 -2.47
CA ARG A 145 9.71 -9.07 -1.10
C ARG A 145 11.22 -9.25 -0.96
N ASP A 146 11.77 -10.31 -1.53
CA ASP A 146 13.21 -10.60 -1.48
C ASP A 146 14.02 -9.48 -2.12
N TYR A 147 13.53 -8.93 -3.24
CA TYR A 147 14.15 -7.77 -3.87
C TYR A 147 14.16 -6.55 -2.93
N VAL A 148 13.02 -6.21 -2.31
CA VAL A 148 12.94 -5.08 -1.36
C VAL A 148 13.88 -5.28 -0.17
N LEU A 149 13.90 -6.48 0.43
CA LEU A 149 14.78 -6.79 1.56
C LEU A 149 16.26 -6.67 1.19
N SER A 150 16.65 -7.18 0.01
CA SER A 150 18.03 -7.07 -0.48
C SER A 150 18.43 -5.61 -0.71
N PHE A 151 17.53 -4.81 -1.29
CA PHE A 151 17.73 -3.39 -1.54
C PHE A 151 17.92 -2.59 -0.24
N LEU A 152 17.07 -2.84 0.76
CA LEU A 152 17.18 -2.16 2.06
C LEU A 152 18.47 -2.56 2.79
N LYS A 153 18.86 -3.83 2.73
CA LYS A 153 20.11 -4.32 3.33
C LYS A 153 21.35 -3.69 2.68
N GLU A 154 21.39 -3.62 1.35
CA GLU A 154 22.49 -2.97 0.60
C GLU A 154 22.68 -1.52 1.07
N ARG A 155 21.58 -0.81 1.30
CA ARG A 155 21.59 0.56 1.82
C ARG A 155 22.13 0.64 3.25
N GLU A 156 21.68 -0.22 4.16
CA GLU A 156 22.17 -0.23 5.54
C GLU A 156 23.68 -0.53 5.63
N GLU A 157 24.20 -1.37 4.75
CA GLU A 157 25.63 -1.65 4.65
C GLU A 157 26.40 -0.44 4.12
N TYR A 158 25.85 0.27 3.14
CA TYR A 158 26.44 1.51 2.63
C TYR A 158 26.49 2.60 3.72
N GLU A 159 25.39 2.82 4.45
CA GLU A 159 25.35 3.80 5.54
C GLU A 159 26.32 3.45 6.68
N ARG A 160 26.48 2.16 7.00
CA ARG A 160 27.47 1.71 7.99
C ARG A 160 28.90 2.00 7.55
N LYS A 161 29.24 1.74 6.28
CA LYS A 161 30.58 2.02 5.73
C LYS A 161 30.87 3.52 5.71
N ALA A 162 29.89 4.34 5.35
CA ALA A 162 30.03 5.80 5.33
C ALA A 162 30.35 6.36 6.73
N LYS A 163 29.67 5.86 7.78
CA LYS A 163 29.92 6.26 9.17
C LYS A 163 31.29 5.78 9.69
N ALA A 164 31.66 4.53 9.41
CA ALA A 164 32.95 3.98 9.85
C ALA A 164 34.17 4.69 9.22
N GLY A 165 34.01 5.23 8.00
CA GLY A 165 35.06 6.00 7.33
C GLY A 165 35.24 7.43 7.86
N THR A 166 34.25 7.99 8.56
CA THR A 166 34.31 9.37 9.10
C THR A 166 34.92 9.45 10.50
N GLU A 167 35.02 8.34 11.24
CA GLU A 167 35.60 8.29 12.59
C GLU A 167 37.10 7.95 12.60
N GLY A 168 37.70 7.65 11.44
CA GLY A 168 39.09 7.19 11.31
C GLY A 168 40.05 8.12 10.56
N GLY A 169 39.65 9.35 10.22
CA GLY A 169 40.48 10.35 9.53
C GLY A 169 40.56 11.66 10.30
#